data_AF-A0A0N5AL13-F1
#
_entry.id   AF-A0A0N5AL13-F1
#
_cell.length_a   1.000
_cell.length_b   1.000
_cell.length_c   1.000
_cell.angle_alpha   90.00
_cell.angle_beta   90.00
_cell.angle_gamma   90.00
#
_symmetry.space_group_name_H-M   'P 1'
#
loop_
_entity.id
_entity.type
_entity.pdbx_description
1 polymer ?
#
loop_
_entity_poly.entity_id
_entity_poly.type
_entity_poly.pdbx_seq_one_letter_code
_entity_poly.pdbx_strand_id
1 'polypeptide(L)'
;MKRTVTKLAERRRIENAGGFIKFDGVDRVQGILSVSRAFGDTALKRLCVLTATPDVVRIDLAEINFRFILVASDGFWDVVSNEDAVKIADSFLAKTPQTRWQKYVLEK
;
A
#
# COMPACT_ATOMS: atom_id res chain seq x y z
N MET A 1 3.61 -3.55 -1.86
CA MET A 1 3.31 -3.39 -3.30
C MET A 1 2.27 -2.28 -3.49
N LYS A 2 2.68 -1.02 -3.75
CA LYS A 2 1.76 0.14 -3.84
C LYS A 2 0.77 -0.01 -5.01
N ARG A 3 -0.52 0.31 -4.82
CA ARG A 3 -1.55 0.30 -5.88
C ARG A 3 -1.85 1.73 -6.32
N THR A 4 -0.88 2.30 -7.01
CA THR A 4 -0.97 3.62 -7.62
C THR A 4 -1.62 3.50 -8.98
N VAL A 5 -2.24 4.60 -9.43
CA VAL A 5 -2.80 4.78 -10.78
C VAL A 5 -1.81 4.49 -11.92
N THR A 6 -0.51 4.49 -11.63
CA THR A 6 0.57 4.14 -12.58
C THR A 6 0.63 2.64 -12.93
N LYS A 7 0.00 1.76 -12.14
CA LYS A 7 -0.03 0.33 -12.47
C LYS A 7 -0.90 0.06 -13.68
N LEU A 8 -0.33 -0.62 -14.67
CA LEU A 8 -0.98 -0.90 -15.95
C LEU A 8 -2.37 -1.54 -15.82
N ALA A 9 -2.53 -2.50 -14.90
CA ALA A 9 -3.83 -3.13 -14.65
C ALA A 9 -4.87 -2.16 -14.07
N GLU A 10 -4.46 -1.26 -13.16
CA GLU A 10 -5.35 -0.25 -12.58
C GLU A 10 -5.75 0.79 -13.63
N ARG A 11 -4.77 1.25 -14.41
CA ARG A 11 -4.98 2.21 -15.49
C ARG A 11 -5.97 1.68 -16.53
N ARG A 12 -5.77 0.45 -17.01
CA ARG A 12 -6.70 -0.20 -17.94
C ARG A 12 -8.11 -0.33 -17.37
N ARG A 13 -8.25 -0.68 -16.08
CA ARG A 13 -9.55 -0.78 -15.42
C ARG A 13 -10.28 0.57 -15.41
N ILE A 14 -9.56 1.65 -15.15
CA ILE A 14 -10.11 3.02 -15.15
C ILE A 14 -10.52 3.45 -16.56
N GLU A 15 -9.64 3.26 -17.54
CA GLU A 15 -9.88 3.63 -18.94
C GLU A 15 -11.06 2.83 -19.54
N ASN A 16 -11.14 1.53 -19.26
CA ASN A 16 -12.27 0.68 -19.68
C ASN A 16 -13.61 1.08 -19.04
N ALA A 17 -13.59 1.76 -17.89
CA ALA A 17 -14.78 2.31 -17.24
C ALA A 17 -15.19 3.68 -17.81
N GLY A 18 -14.50 4.18 -18.85
CA GLY A 18 -14.69 5.52 -19.40
C GLY A 18 -14.04 6.63 -18.56
N GLY A 19 -13.22 6.26 -17.57
CA GLY A 19 -12.45 7.21 -16.78
C GLY A 19 -11.16 7.64 -17.44
N PHE A 20 -10.52 8.65 -16.88
CA PHE A 20 -9.20 9.12 -17.30
C PHE A 20 -8.27 9.35 -16.11
N ILE A 21 -6.98 9.43 -16.43
CA ILE A 21 -5.93 9.85 -15.49
C ILE A 21 -5.41 11.21 -15.94
N LYS A 22 -5.40 12.18 -15.02
CA LYS A 22 -4.83 13.51 -15.23
C LYS A 22 -3.60 13.68 -14.34
N PHE A 23 -2.52 14.17 -14.92
CA PHE A 23 -1.34 14.57 -14.18
C PHE A 23 -1.50 15.98 -13.62
N ASP A 24 -1.36 16.14 -12.31
CA ASP A 24 -1.36 17.42 -11.59
C ASP A 24 -0.45 17.31 -10.35
N GLY A 25 0.85 17.39 -10.59
CA GLY A 25 1.92 17.06 -9.63
C GLY A 25 2.06 15.56 -9.35
N VAL A 26 0.94 14.83 -9.34
CA VAL A 26 0.83 13.37 -9.28
C VAL A 26 -0.29 12.92 -10.23
N ASP A 27 -0.25 11.65 -10.66
CA ASP A 27 -1.34 11.06 -11.43
C ASP A 27 -2.60 10.94 -10.56
N ARG A 28 -3.75 11.36 -11.11
CA ARG A 28 -5.05 11.36 -10.41
C ARG A 28 -6.18 10.79 -11.27
N VAL A 29 -6.99 9.90 -10.69
CA VAL A 29 -8.23 9.37 -11.27
C VAL A 29 -9.25 10.50 -11.39
N GLN A 30 -9.78 10.73 -12.60
CA GLN A 30 -10.67 11.85 -12.93
C GLN A 30 -10.08 13.23 -12.56
N GLY A 31 -8.76 13.33 -12.37
CA GLY A 31 -8.11 14.53 -11.84
C GLY A 31 -8.35 14.81 -10.35
N ILE A 32 -8.96 13.88 -9.61
CA ILE A 32 -9.37 14.06 -8.22
C ILE A 32 -8.43 13.29 -7.27
N LEU A 33 -8.39 11.97 -7.38
CA LEU A 33 -7.78 11.08 -6.38
C LEU A 33 -6.49 10.43 -6.89
N SER A 34 -5.41 10.46 -6.10
CA SER A 34 -4.11 9.88 -6.47
C SER A 34 -4.01 8.34 -6.32
N VAL A 35 -5.10 7.70 -5.89
CA VAL A 35 -5.20 6.24 -5.75
C VAL A 35 -6.34 5.67 -6.58
N SER A 36 -6.18 4.43 -7.06
CA SER A 36 -7.19 3.74 -7.87
C SER A 36 -8.14 2.85 -7.04
N ARG A 37 -7.86 2.67 -5.75
CA ARG A 37 -8.66 1.88 -4.81
C ARG A 37 -8.74 2.56 -3.45
N ALA A 38 -9.95 2.68 -2.92
CA ALA A 38 -10.18 3.30 -1.61
C ALA A 38 -11.56 2.92 -1.02
N PHE A 39 -11.65 2.98 0.30
CA PHE A 39 -12.94 3.11 0.99
C PHE A 39 -13.49 4.54 0.79
N GLY A 40 -14.80 4.73 0.91
CA GLY A 40 -15.43 6.06 0.65
C GLY A 40 -15.62 6.41 -0.83
N ASP A 41 -15.65 7.70 -1.17
CA ASP A 41 -15.74 8.25 -2.54
C ASP A 41 -16.80 7.60 -3.45
N THR A 42 -18.03 7.50 -2.92
CA THR A 42 -19.16 6.84 -3.60
C THR A 42 -19.43 7.40 -4.98
N ALA A 43 -19.19 8.70 -5.22
CA ALA A 43 -19.34 9.30 -6.53
C ALA A 43 -18.41 8.66 -7.58
N LEU A 44 -17.14 8.45 -7.25
CA LEU A 44 -16.17 7.79 -8.14
C LEU A 44 -16.46 6.29 -8.28
N LYS A 45 -17.02 5.65 -7.25
CA LYS A 45 -17.46 4.24 -7.33
C LYS A 45 -18.64 4.05 -8.27
N ARG A 46 -19.61 4.98 -8.29
CA ARG A 46 -20.73 4.94 -9.24
C ARG A 46 -20.29 5.07 -10.70
N LEU A 47 -19.14 5.70 -10.93
CA LEU A 47 -18.50 5.78 -12.25
C LEU A 47 -17.62 4.55 -12.56
N CYS A 48 -17.55 3.56 -11.67
CA CYS A 48 -16.69 2.37 -11.81
C CYS A 48 -15.18 2.66 -11.93
N VAL A 49 -14.73 3.91 -11.80
CA VAL A 49 -13.31 4.31 -11.87
C VAL A 49 -12.56 4.06 -10.56
N LEU A 50 -13.28 3.93 -9.44
CA LEU A 50 -12.73 3.61 -8.12
C LEU A 50 -13.34 2.32 -7.59
N THR A 51 -12.54 1.48 -6.93
CA THR A 51 -13.04 0.25 -6.28
C THR A 51 -12.57 0.13 -4.83
N ALA A 52 -13.38 -0.52 -3.99
CA ALA A 52 -12.99 -0.93 -2.64
C ALA A 52 -12.50 -2.39 -2.58
N THR A 53 -12.50 -3.11 -3.70
CA THR A 53 -12.05 -4.50 -3.75
C THR A 53 -10.55 -4.60 -3.47
N PRO A 54 -10.13 -5.28 -2.40
CA PRO A 54 -8.73 -5.41 -2.06
C PRO A 54 -8.04 -6.41 -3.00
N ASP A 55 -6.70 -6.35 -3.05
CA ASP A 55 -5.93 -7.49 -3.51
C ASP A 55 -5.64 -8.41 -2.33
N VAL A 56 -5.90 -9.70 -2.52
CA VAL A 56 -5.69 -10.72 -1.49
C VAL A 56 -4.54 -11.62 -1.93
N VAL A 57 -3.49 -11.67 -1.10
CA VAL A 57 -2.36 -12.58 -1.26
C VAL A 57 -2.31 -13.46 -0.02
N ARG A 58 -2.12 -14.76 -0.21
CA ARG A 58 -1.90 -15.73 0.87
C ARG A 58 -0.47 -16.24 0.77
N ILE A 59 0.19 -16.34 1.90
CA ILE A 59 1.57 -16.78 2.02
C ILE A 59 1.60 -17.83 3.12
N ASP A 60 2.17 -19.01 2.84
CA ASP A 60 2.42 -20.01 3.87
C ASP A 60 3.69 -19.62 4.64
N LEU A 61 3.55 -19.53 5.97
CA LEU A 61 4.66 -19.18 6.85
C LEU A 61 5.61 -20.37 7.08
N ALA A 62 5.18 -21.60 6.84
CA ALA A 62 6.03 -22.78 6.99
C ALA A 62 7.10 -22.86 5.89
N GLU A 63 6.85 -22.28 4.72
CA GLU A 63 7.77 -22.29 3.56
C GLU A 63 8.83 -21.18 3.61
N ILE A 64 8.71 -20.24 4.56
CA ILE A 64 9.55 -19.05 4.65
C ILE A 64 10.14 -18.98 6.05
N ASN A 65 11.47 -18.77 6.17
CA ASN A 65 12.09 -18.46 7.46
C ASN A 65 11.70 -17.02 7.88
N PHE A 66 10.49 -16.89 8.41
CA PHE A 66 9.81 -15.62 8.61
C PHE A 66 10.28 -14.94 9.91
N ARG A 67 10.85 -13.72 9.82
CA ARG A 67 11.35 -12.97 10.99
C ARG A 67 10.34 -11.93 11.50
N PHE A 68 9.80 -11.09 10.60
CA PHE A 68 8.82 -10.05 10.93
C PHE A 68 8.10 -9.51 9.67
N ILE A 69 6.91 -8.92 9.84
CA ILE A 69 6.19 -8.17 8.80
C ILE A 69 6.36 -6.68 9.10
N LEU A 70 6.77 -5.90 8.10
CA LEU A 70 6.70 -4.44 8.14
C LEU A 70 5.47 -3.94 7.37
N VAL A 71 4.60 -3.21 8.07
CA VAL A 71 3.42 -2.56 7.48
C VAL A 71 3.46 -1.09 7.85
N ALA A 72 3.46 -0.22 6.85
CA ALA A 72 3.38 1.23 7.03
C ALA A 72 2.65 1.88 5.86
N SER A 73 2.21 3.13 6.06
CA SER A 73 1.60 3.96 5.00
C SER A 73 2.66 4.53 4.06
N ASP A 74 2.21 5.11 2.93
CA ASP A 74 3.10 5.66 1.91
C ASP A 74 4.05 6.71 2.47
N GLY A 75 3.62 7.56 3.42
CA GLY A 75 4.47 8.58 4.01
C GLY A 75 5.74 8.05 4.72
N PHE A 76 5.75 6.77 5.15
CA PHE A 76 6.97 6.12 5.62
C PHE A 76 7.82 5.62 4.44
N TRP A 77 7.19 4.88 3.52
CA TRP A 77 7.87 4.29 2.36
C TRP A 77 8.33 5.29 1.31
N ASP A 78 7.88 6.55 1.38
CA ASP A 78 8.33 7.63 0.52
C ASP A 78 9.72 8.16 0.93
N VAL A 79 10.14 7.92 2.18
CA VAL A 79 11.41 8.43 2.73
C VAL A 79 12.33 7.34 3.27
N VAL A 80 11.84 6.11 3.46
CA VAL A 80 12.63 4.97 3.95
C VAL A 80 12.68 3.87 2.91
N SER A 81 13.90 3.45 2.55
CA SER A 81 14.13 2.29 1.67
C SER A 81 13.72 0.98 2.35
N ASN A 82 13.47 -0.07 1.56
CA ASN A 82 13.15 -1.39 2.14
C ASN A 82 14.31 -1.91 3.00
N GLU A 83 15.54 -1.72 2.53
CA GLU A 83 16.77 -2.17 3.18
C GLU A 83 16.97 -1.46 4.52
N ASP A 84 16.74 -0.14 4.56
CA ASP A 84 16.87 0.62 5.80
C ASP A 84 15.74 0.31 6.78
N ALA A 85 14.52 0.09 6.30
CA ALA A 85 13.41 -0.37 7.14
C ALA A 85 13.73 -1.72 7.81
N VAL A 86 14.32 -2.67 7.07
CA VAL A 86 14.78 -3.95 7.61
C VAL A 86 15.88 -3.76 8.66
N LYS A 87 16.90 -2.93 8.39
CA LYS A 87 17.97 -2.64 9.37
C LYS A 87 17.47 -2.01 10.65
N ILE A 88 16.51 -1.07 10.54
CA ILE A 88 15.88 -0.42 11.70
C ILE A 88 15.14 -1.46 12.54
N ALA A 89 14.34 -2.31 11.89
CA ALA A 89 13.62 -3.39 12.57
C ALA A 89 14.58 -4.35 13.26
N ASP A 90 15.63 -4.82 12.57
CA ASP A 90 16.63 -5.71 13.15
C ASP A 90 17.34 -5.09 14.36
N SER A 91 17.71 -3.81 14.26
CA SER A 91 18.34 -3.07 15.37
C SER A 91 17.41 -2.93 16.58
N PHE A 92 16.11 -2.78 16.35
CA PHE A 92 15.10 -2.69 17.41
C PHE A 92 14.88 -4.06 18.09
N LEU A 93 14.80 -5.13 17.31
CA LEU A 93 14.61 -6.49 17.82
C LEU A 93 15.83 -7.01 18.58
N ALA A 94 17.05 -6.69 18.13
CA ALA A 94 18.28 -7.06 18.84
C ALA A 94 18.37 -6.49 20.26
N LYS A 95 17.74 -5.33 20.50
CA LYS A 95 17.72 -4.64 21.80
C LYS A 95 16.56 -5.10 22.70
N THR A 96 15.56 -5.76 22.13
CA THR A 96 14.32 -6.14 22.82
C THR A 96 14.09 -7.64 22.67
N PRO A 97 14.62 -8.48 23.57
CA PRO A 97 14.45 -9.93 23.49
C PRO A 97 12.96 -10.30 23.46
N GLN A 98 12.51 -10.87 22.35
CA GLN A 98 11.11 -11.24 22.16
C GLN A 98 10.76 -12.52 22.90
N THR A 99 9.77 -12.45 23.78
CA THR A 99 9.16 -13.61 24.44
C THR A 99 7.82 -14.01 23.82
N ARG A 100 7.22 -13.18 22.93
CA ARG A 100 5.93 -13.42 22.24
C ARG A 100 5.72 -12.45 21.06
N TRP A 101 4.75 -12.72 20.18
CA TRP A 101 4.17 -11.73 19.25
C TRP A 101 3.73 -10.47 20.01
N GLN A 102 4.34 -9.33 19.69
CA GLN A 102 3.98 -8.01 20.24
C GLN A 102 3.61 -7.05 19.12
N LYS A 103 2.53 -6.28 19.32
CA LYS A 103 2.11 -5.20 18.42
C LYS A 103 2.80 -3.91 18.86
N TYR A 104 3.68 -3.38 18.03
CA TYR A 104 4.24 -2.05 18.22
C TYR A 104 3.54 -1.08 17.27
N VAL A 105 2.91 -0.06 17.84
CA VAL A 105 2.42 1.09 17.07
C VAL A 105 3.40 2.21 17.35
N LEU A 106 4.18 2.59 16.33
CA LEU A 106 5.02 3.78 16.40
C LEU A 106 4.11 4.97 16.11
N GLU A 107 3.55 5.56 17.16
CA GLU A 107 2.92 6.88 17.06
C GLU A 107 4.02 7.95 17.11
N LYS A 108 3.84 9.02 16.32
CA LYS A 108 4.71 10.20 16.40
C LYS A 108 4.36 11.03 17.62
#